data_AF-A0A7W0PLW9-F1
#
_entry.id   AF-A0A7W0PLW9-F1
#
_cell.length_a   1.000
_cell.length_b   1.000
_cell.length_c   1.000
_cell.angle_alpha   90.00
_cell.angle_beta   90.00
_cell.angle_gamma   90.00
#
_symmetry.space_group_name_H-M   'P 1'
#
loop_
_entity.id
_entity.type
_entity.pdbx_description
1 polymer ?
#
loop_
_entity_poly.entity_id
_entity_poly.type
_entity_poly.pdbx_seq_one_letter_code
_entity_poly.pdbx_strand_id
1 'polypeptide(L)'
;MLVAVALLASGCGERRMPSVQELEQSIVTTRDRVDFALARITRASSKDELLERMDEAADTIDDAASDLEGVGTSKDYESEVGKLVDSLHQLAFDVQATADQIREPGFGDLLTGTSGLSFESWDKVNLALAGLIGKGIGVAPLERH
;
A
#
# COMPACT_ATOMS: atom_id res chain seq x y z
N MET A 1 48.68 16.40 28.83
CA MET A 1 47.37 16.77 28.28
C MET A 1 47.30 16.22 26.87
N LEU A 2 46.61 15.10 26.65
CA LEU A 2 46.52 14.41 25.37
C LEU A 2 45.06 14.51 24.91
N VAL A 3 44.84 15.28 23.85
CA VAL A 3 43.55 15.47 23.21
C VAL A 3 43.28 14.23 22.37
N ALA A 4 42.31 13.41 22.79
CA ALA A 4 41.79 12.31 21.98
C ALA A 4 40.83 12.90 20.93
N VAL A 5 41.26 12.85 19.68
CA VAL A 5 40.45 13.23 18.52
C VAL A 5 39.33 12.19 18.36
N ALA A 6 38.09 12.64 18.51
CA ALA A 6 36.91 11.86 18.18
C ALA A 6 36.85 11.65 16.65
N LEU A 7 36.98 10.39 16.23
CA LEU A 7 36.65 9.97 14.87
C LEU A 7 35.12 9.94 14.74
N LEU A 8 34.56 11.03 14.22
CA LEU A 8 33.21 11.06 13.68
C LEU A 8 33.21 10.28 12.36
N ALA A 9 32.86 9.00 12.42
CA ALA A 9 32.53 8.21 11.24
C ALA A 9 31.13 8.62 10.74
N SER A 10 31.08 9.65 9.90
CA SER A 10 29.89 9.96 9.11
C SER A 10 29.90 9.16 7.81
N GLY A 11 28.83 8.41 7.57
CA GLY A 11 28.40 8.06 6.20
C GLY A 11 28.88 6.72 5.65
N CYS A 12 28.27 5.64 6.14
CA CYS A 12 27.84 4.46 5.38
C CYS A 12 27.10 3.56 6.38
N GLY A 13 25.85 3.91 6.70
CA GLY A 13 25.01 3.02 7.49
C GLY A 13 24.76 1.77 6.66
N GLU A 14 25.35 0.63 7.04
CA GLU A 14 24.89 -0.67 6.57
C GLU A 14 23.37 -0.69 6.79
N ARG A 15 22.61 -0.67 5.69
CA ARG A 15 21.17 -0.96 5.76
C ARG A 15 21.04 -2.39 6.22
N ARG A 16 20.97 -2.56 7.54
CA ARG A 16 20.68 -3.83 8.17
C ARG A 16 19.36 -4.31 7.58
N MET A 17 19.36 -5.51 7.04
CA MET A 17 18.13 -6.16 6.61
C MET A 17 17.20 -6.33 7.81
N PRO A 18 15.89 -6.06 7.65
CA PRO A 18 14.94 -6.26 8.74
C PRO A 18 14.91 -7.74 9.14
N SER A 19 14.65 -7.99 10.41
CA SER A 19 14.23 -9.31 10.86
C SER A 19 12.87 -9.67 10.27
N VAL A 20 12.53 -10.97 10.26
CA VAL A 20 11.22 -11.42 9.78
C VAL A 20 10.06 -10.77 10.56
N GLN A 21 10.23 -10.54 11.87
CA GLN A 21 9.23 -9.87 12.69
C GLN A 21 9.06 -8.39 12.33
N GLU A 22 10.15 -7.68 12.05
CA GLU A 22 10.10 -6.28 11.58
C GLU A 22 9.42 -6.21 10.21
N LEU A 23 9.75 -7.13 9.29
CA LEU A 23 9.12 -7.20 7.98
C LEU A 23 7.62 -7.51 8.08
N GLU A 24 7.23 -8.47 8.91
CA GLU A 24 5.82 -8.82 9.16
C GLU A 24 5.05 -7.60 9.70
N GLN A 25 5.61 -6.87 10.66
CA GLN A 25 4.98 -5.67 11.19
C GLN A 25 4.81 -4.58 10.13
N SER A 26 5.81 -4.39 9.26
CA SER A 26 5.70 -3.45 8.14
C SER A 26 4.59 -3.85 7.17
N ILE A 27 4.53 -5.14 6.79
CA ILE A 27 3.48 -5.67 5.91
C ILE A 27 2.09 -5.51 6.51
N VAL A 28 1.91 -5.85 7.79
CA VAL A 28 0.64 -5.69 8.51
C VAL A 28 0.23 -4.22 8.58
N THR A 29 1.17 -3.33 8.90
CA THR A 29 0.92 -1.89 8.97
C THR A 29 0.50 -1.33 7.61
N THR A 30 1.19 -1.71 6.53
CA THR A 30 0.82 -1.34 5.16
C THR A 30 -0.58 -1.86 4.81
N ARG A 31 -0.86 -3.13 5.10
CA ARG A 31 -2.18 -3.75 4.87
C ARG A 31 -3.29 -2.99 5.60
N ASP A 32 -3.11 -2.70 6.88
CA ASP A 32 -4.10 -2.02 7.71
C ASP A 32 -4.36 -0.57 7.23
N ARG A 33 -3.31 0.14 6.80
CA ARG A 33 -3.45 1.49 6.19
C ARG A 33 -4.28 1.45 4.91
N VAL A 34 -3.97 0.50 4.02
CA VAL A 34 -4.67 0.31 2.75
C VAL A 34 -6.14 -0.06 2.99
N ASP A 35 -6.40 -1.00 3.91
CA ASP A 35 -7.76 -1.43 4.24
C ASP A 35 -8.59 -0.29 4.82
N PHE A 36 -8.00 0.50 5.73
CA PHE A 36 -8.63 1.70 6.28
C PHE A 36 -8.96 2.76 5.21
N ALA A 37 -8.05 2.98 4.26
CA ALA A 37 -8.26 3.91 3.16
C ALA A 37 -9.44 3.48 2.27
N LEU A 38 -9.48 2.19 1.88
CA LEU A 38 -10.58 1.63 1.09
C LEU A 38 -11.92 1.70 1.83
N ALA A 39 -11.94 1.40 3.13
CA ALA A 39 -13.14 1.48 3.96
C ALA A 39 -13.73 2.91 4.06
N ARG A 40 -12.91 3.95 3.89
CA ARG A 40 -13.39 5.34 3.89
C ARG A 40 -14.15 5.66 2.62
N ILE A 41 -13.69 5.19 1.46
CA ILE A 41 -14.33 5.43 0.16
C ILE A 41 -15.81 5.04 0.23
N THR A 42 -16.12 3.86 0.76
CA THR A 42 -17.50 3.31 0.77
C THR A 42 -18.44 4.00 1.74
N ARG A 43 -17.90 4.87 2.61
CA ARG A 43 -18.69 5.70 3.55
C ARG A 43 -19.07 7.06 2.97
N ALA A 44 -18.71 7.35 1.72
CA ALA A 44 -19.06 8.61 1.07
C ALA A 44 -20.57 8.76 0.93
N SER A 45 -21.09 9.94 1.30
CA SER A 45 -22.51 10.27 1.24
C SER A 45 -22.85 11.15 0.03
N SER A 46 -21.85 11.60 -0.72
CA SER A 46 -22.01 12.40 -1.92
C SER A 46 -20.93 12.06 -2.96
N LYS A 47 -21.16 12.48 -4.21
CA LYS A 47 -20.17 12.29 -5.30
C LYS A 47 -18.86 13.02 -5.00
N ASP A 48 -18.94 14.26 -4.52
CA ASP A 48 -17.74 15.07 -4.25
C ASP A 48 -16.91 14.45 -3.11
N GLU A 49 -17.58 14.01 -2.04
CA GLU A 49 -16.93 13.30 -0.92
C GLU A 49 -16.37 11.94 -1.36
N LEU A 50 -17.02 11.24 -2.28
CA LEU A 50 -16.51 9.99 -2.84
C LEU A 50 -15.21 10.24 -3.59
N LEU A 51 -15.20 11.23 -4.49
CA LEU A 51 -14.04 11.61 -5.29
C LEU A 51 -12.86 12.07 -4.43
N GLU A 52 -13.13 12.91 -3.42
CA GLU A 52 -12.13 13.35 -2.45
C GLU A 52 -11.51 12.15 -1.70
N ARG A 53 -12.35 11.20 -1.25
CA ARG A 53 -11.86 10.01 -0.56
C ARG A 53 -11.12 9.03 -1.45
N MET A 54 -11.46 8.97 -2.73
CA MET A 54 -10.71 8.18 -3.69
C MET A 54 -9.31 8.77 -3.90
N ASP A 55 -9.19 10.10 -4.04
CA ASP A 55 -7.88 10.77 -4.12
C ASP A 55 -7.07 10.51 -2.83
N GLU A 56 -7.65 10.75 -1.65
CA GLU A 56 -6.99 10.48 -0.36
C GLU A 56 -6.55 9.02 -0.22
N ALA A 57 -7.38 8.08 -0.70
CA ALA A 57 -7.06 6.67 -0.63
C ALA A 57 -5.96 6.28 -1.60
N ALA A 58 -5.95 6.81 -2.82
CA ALA A 58 -4.88 6.58 -3.78
C ALA A 58 -3.53 7.03 -3.20
N ASP A 59 -3.46 8.26 -2.68
CA ASP A 59 -2.26 8.80 -2.03
C ASP A 59 -1.83 7.92 -0.84
N THR A 60 -2.77 7.54 0.03
CA THR A 60 -2.47 6.71 1.21
C THR A 60 -1.91 5.34 0.83
N ILE A 61 -2.44 4.72 -0.23
CA ILE A 61 -2.02 3.41 -0.71
C ILE A 61 -0.62 3.50 -1.35
N ASP A 62 -0.37 4.54 -2.15
CA ASP A 62 0.92 4.78 -2.80
C ASP A 62 2.03 5.05 -1.78
N ASP A 63 1.75 5.89 -0.77
CA ASP A 63 2.66 6.15 0.34
C ASP A 63 2.95 4.86 1.13
N ALA A 64 1.91 4.05 1.42
CA ALA A 64 2.08 2.81 2.17
C ALA A 64 2.88 1.75 1.39
N ALA A 65 2.79 1.76 0.06
CA ALA A 65 3.61 0.93 -0.82
C ALA A 65 5.07 1.39 -0.82
N SER A 66 5.30 2.69 -0.98
CA SER A 66 6.63 3.32 -0.97
C SER A 66 7.35 3.12 0.38
N ASP A 67 6.62 3.27 1.49
CA ASP A 67 7.15 3.00 2.82
C ASP A 67 7.58 1.53 2.97
N LEU A 68 6.77 0.59 2.47
CA LEU A 68 7.09 -0.83 2.50
C LEU A 68 8.30 -1.18 1.62
N GLU A 69 8.41 -0.57 0.43
CA GLU A 69 9.59 -0.70 -0.42
C GLU A 69 10.86 -0.21 0.30
N GLY A 70 10.76 0.92 1.01
CA GLY A 70 11.84 1.55 1.75
C GLY A 70 12.38 0.72 2.92
N VAL A 71 11.57 -0.17 3.50
CA VAL A 71 11.98 -1.08 4.59
C VAL A 71 13.06 -2.07 4.13
N GLY A 72 13.04 -2.44 2.84
CA GLY A 72 13.87 -3.51 2.30
C GLY A 72 13.48 -4.88 2.84
N THR A 73 14.12 -5.93 2.34
CA THR A 73 13.76 -7.30 2.71
C THR A 73 14.90 -8.28 2.45
N SER A 74 14.83 -9.48 3.02
CA SER A 74 15.77 -10.55 2.71
C SER A 74 15.38 -11.23 1.38
N LYS A 75 16.35 -11.91 0.75
CA LYS A 75 16.14 -12.61 -0.53
C LYS A 75 15.02 -13.65 -0.50
N ASP A 76 14.71 -14.19 0.68
CA ASP A 76 13.66 -15.20 0.84
C ASP A 76 12.25 -14.62 0.65
N TYR A 77 12.08 -13.31 0.85
CA TYR A 77 10.81 -12.59 0.75
C TYR A 77 10.80 -11.53 -0.37
N GLU A 78 11.94 -11.18 -0.94
CA GLU A 78 12.12 -10.13 -1.96
C GLU A 78 11.12 -10.21 -3.11
N SER A 79 10.93 -11.39 -3.70
CA SER A 79 9.95 -11.59 -4.78
C SER A 79 8.51 -11.28 -4.33
N GLU A 80 8.13 -11.72 -3.13
CA GLU A 80 6.75 -11.65 -2.67
C GLU A 80 6.40 -10.26 -2.11
N VAL A 81 7.36 -9.61 -1.46
CA VAL A 81 7.26 -8.20 -1.06
C VAL A 81 7.23 -7.30 -2.29
N GLY A 82 8.07 -7.56 -3.30
CA GLY A 82 8.06 -6.80 -4.56
C GLY A 82 6.70 -6.88 -5.26
N LYS A 83 6.12 -8.09 -5.39
CA LYS A 83 4.77 -8.26 -5.94
C LYS A 83 3.70 -7.52 -5.15
N LEU A 84 3.82 -7.47 -3.82
CA LEU A 84 2.89 -6.73 -2.98
C LEU A 84 3.00 -5.23 -3.24
N VAL A 85 4.22 -4.68 -3.22
CA VAL A 85 4.49 -3.26 -3.52
C VAL A 85 3.97 -2.88 -4.91
N ASP A 86 4.32 -3.64 -5.95
CA ASP A 86 3.86 -3.39 -7.32
C ASP A 86 2.32 -3.39 -7.42
N SER A 87 1.67 -4.35 -6.75
CA SER A 87 0.21 -4.46 -6.75
C SER A 87 -0.47 -3.32 -6.00
N LEU A 88 0.16 -2.81 -4.93
CA LEU A 88 -0.33 -1.66 -4.17
C LEU A 88 -0.21 -0.36 -4.98
N HIS A 89 0.91 -0.11 -5.66
CA HIS A 89 1.03 1.02 -6.58
C HIS A 89 0.00 0.95 -7.71
N GLN A 90 -0.23 -0.24 -8.26
CA GLN A 90 -1.29 -0.41 -9.27
C GLN A 90 -2.68 -0.14 -8.68
N LEU A 91 -2.95 -0.54 -7.44
CA LEU A 91 -4.22 -0.26 -6.78
C LEU A 91 -4.42 1.25 -6.55
N ALA A 92 -3.38 1.97 -6.09
CA ALA A 92 -3.41 3.41 -5.96
C ALA A 92 -3.72 4.09 -7.31
N PHE A 93 -3.02 3.67 -8.37
CA PHE A 93 -3.25 4.15 -9.72
C PHE A 93 -4.68 3.89 -10.20
N ASP A 94 -5.20 2.67 -10.02
CA ASP A 94 -6.55 2.31 -10.47
C ASP A 94 -7.63 3.12 -9.74
N VAL A 95 -7.46 3.35 -8.44
CA VAL A 95 -8.35 4.20 -7.63
C VAL A 95 -8.32 5.64 -8.16
N GLN A 96 -7.14 6.22 -8.35
CA GLN A 96 -6.99 7.59 -8.87
C GLN A 96 -7.59 7.73 -10.27
N ALA A 97 -7.24 6.81 -11.18
CA ALA A 97 -7.72 6.82 -12.56
C ALA A 97 -9.25 6.71 -12.63
N THR A 98 -9.85 5.94 -11.72
CA THR A 98 -11.31 5.83 -11.63
C THR A 98 -11.94 7.12 -11.12
N ALA A 99 -11.33 7.79 -10.13
CA ALA A 99 -11.79 9.09 -9.67
C ALA A 99 -11.74 10.13 -10.80
N ASP A 100 -10.64 10.17 -11.54
CA ASP A 100 -10.45 11.05 -12.70
C ASP A 100 -11.49 10.77 -13.79
N GLN A 101 -11.76 9.50 -14.08
CA GLN A 101 -12.80 9.13 -15.04
C GLN A 101 -14.19 9.58 -14.60
N ILE A 102 -14.53 9.49 -13.31
CA ILE A 102 -15.84 9.91 -12.79
C ILE A 102 -16.01 11.45 -12.84
N ARG A 103 -14.91 12.22 -12.81
CA ARG A 103 -14.91 13.68 -12.98
C ARG A 103 -15.26 14.09 -14.41
N GLU A 104 -14.97 13.25 -15.40
CA GLU A 104 -15.26 13.56 -16.80
C GLU A 104 -16.78 13.69 -17.07
N PRO A 105 -17.21 14.76 -17.77
CA PRO A 105 -18.61 14.93 -18.15
C PRO A 105 -19.14 13.73 -18.94
N GLY A 106 -20.31 13.20 -18.53
CA GLY A 106 -20.93 12.03 -19.17
C GLY A 106 -20.54 10.68 -18.57
N PHE A 107 -19.62 10.64 -17.59
CA PHE A 107 -19.20 9.42 -16.90
C PHE A 107 -19.72 9.31 -15.45
N GLY A 108 -20.54 10.27 -15.00
CA GLY A 108 -21.11 10.28 -13.65
C GLY A 108 -21.99 9.06 -13.31
N ASP A 109 -22.56 8.40 -14.33
CA ASP A 109 -23.38 7.20 -14.18
C ASP A 109 -22.57 5.92 -13.92
N LEU A 110 -21.22 5.96 -13.98
CA LEU A 110 -20.37 4.85 -13.53
C LEU A 110 -20.69 4.43 -12.09
N LEU A 111 -21.11 5.38 -11.26
CA LEU A 111 -21.48 5.16 -9.87
C LEU A 111 -22.87 4.54 -9.68
N THR A 112 -23.76 4.70 -10.66
CA THR A 112 -25.15 4.24 -10.57
C THR A 112 -25.36 2.88 -11.24
N GLY A 113 -24.47 2.47 -12.14
CA GLY A 113 -24.54 1.22 -12.90
C GLY A 113 -23.62 0.07 -12.42
N THR A 114 -22.67 0.33 -11.53
CA THR A 114 -21.70 -0.68 -11.07
C THR A 114 -22.09 -1.23 -9.69
N SER A 115 -21.84 -2.53 -9.45
CA SER A 115 -22.08 -3.18 -8.15
C SER A 115 -21.05 -2.82 -7.08
N GLY A 116 -20.64 -1.55 -7.02
CA GLY A 116 -19.50 -1.08 -6.24
C GLY A 116 -18.21 -1.01 -7.05
N LEU A 117 -17.26 -0.21 -6.57
CA LEU A 117 -15.91 -0.12 -7.12
C LEU A 117 -15.21 -1.48 -6.98
N SER A 118 -14.73 -2.04 -8.09
CA SER A 118 -14.02 -3.33 -8.10
C SER A 118 -12.76 -3.19 -8.94
N PHE A 119 -11.61 -3.45 -8.33
CA PHE A 119 -10.31 -3.29 -8.96
C PHE A 119 -9.62 -4.66 -9.08
N GLU A 120 -9.14 -5.01 -10.27
CA GLU A 120 -8.32 -6.22 -10.46
C GLU A 120 -7.05 -6.17 -9.62
N SER A 121 -6.51 -4.97 -9.39
CA SER A 121 -5.37 -4.73 -8.50
C SER A 121 -5.65 -5.12 -7.04
N TRP A 122 -6.89 -5.00 -6.55
CA TRP A 122 -7.25 -5.50 -5.21
C TRP A 122 -7.09 -7.03 -5.12
N ASP A 123 -7.49 -7.76 -6.16
CA ASP A 123 -7.31 -9.22 -6.21
C ASP A 123 -5.80 -9.57 -6.27
N LYS A 124 -5.00 -8.78 -6.99
CA LYS A 124 -3.53 -8.95 -7.06
C LYS A 124 -2.86 -8.70 -5.71
N VAL A 125 -3.26 -7.67 -4.97
CA VAL A 125 -2.77 -7.42 -3.61
C VAL A 125 -3.07 -8.62 -2.70
N ASN A 126 -4.28 -9.15 -2.74
CA ASN A 126 -4.64 -10.33 -1.94
C ASN A 126 -3.89 -11.60 -2.36
N LEU A 127 -3.61 -11.76 -3.65
CA LEU A 127 -2.76 -12.85 -4.13
C LEU A 127 -1.32 -12.72 -3.60
N ALA A 128 -0.77 -11.52 -3.57
CA ALA A 128 0.56 -11.27 -3.02
C ALA A 128 0.61 -11.52 -1.50
N LEU A 129 -0.40 -11.05 -0.75
CA LEU A 129 -0.55 -11.34 0.68
C LEU A 129 -0.66 -12.85 0.95
N ALA A 130 -1.42 -13.59 0.13
CA ALA A 130 -1.49 -15.05 0.23
C ALA A 130 -0.14 -15.74 0.02
N GLY A 131 0.70 -15.22 -0.90
CA GLY A 131 2.07 -15.68 -1.08
C GLY A 131 2.94 -15.49 0.17
N LEU A 132 2.82 -14.34 0.83
CA LEU A 132 3.53 -14.04 2.08
C LEU A 132 3.05 -14.92 3.24
N ILE A 133 1.74 -15.17 3.35
CA ILE A 133 1.16 -16.13 4.31
C ILE A 133 1.75 -17.52 4.09
N GLY A 134 1.84 -17.97 2.83
CA GLY A 134 2.45 -19.25 2.47
C GLY A 134 3.94 -19.38 2.88
N LYS A 135 4.63 -18.25 3.07
CA LYS A 135 6.00 -18.18 3.59
C LYS A 135 6.10 -18.00 5.11
N GLY A 136 4.97 -17.96 5.80
CA GLY A 136 4.90 -17.86 7.26
C GLY A 136 4.79 -16.44 7.82
N ILE A 137 4.51 -15.43 6.98
CA ILE A 137 4.19 -14.07 7.45
C ILE A 137 2.74 -14.04 7.95
N GLY A 138 2.55 -13.65 9.21
CA GLY A 138 1.26 -13.55 9.88
C GLY A 138 0.45 -12.31 9.49
N VAL A 139 0.06 -12.19 8.22
CA VAL A 139 -0.79 -11.09 7.72
C VAL A 139 -2.17 -11.61 7.28
N ALA A 140 -3.21 -10.79 7.43
CA ALA A 140 -4.55 -11.09 6.93
C ALA A 140 -4.78 -10.47 5.53
N PRO A 141 -5.71 -11.01 4.72
CA PRO A 141 -6.09 -10.39 3.44
C PRO A 141 -6.71 -8.99 3.66
N LEU A 142 -6.80 -8.21 2.58
CA LEU A 142 -7.64 -7.02 2.52
C LEU A 142 -9.11 -7.41 2.56
N GLU A 143 -9.93 -6.58 3.20
CA GLU A 143 -11.39 -6.77 3.25
C GLU A 143 -12.07 -6.20 2.00
N ARG A 144 -13.31 -6.64 1.77
CA ARG A 144 -14.22 -5.99 0.81
C ARG A 144 -15.10 -5.02 1.60
N HIS A 145 -15.18 -3.78 1.15
CA HIS A 145 -15.91 -2.67 1.78
C HIS A 145 -17.12 -2.23 0.99
#